data_AF-A0A2E7IT59-F1
#
_entry.id   AF-A0A2E7IT59-F1
#
_cell.length_a   1.000
_cell.length_b   1.000
_cell.length_c   1.000
_cell.angle_alpha   90.00
_cell.angle_beta   90.00
_cell.angle_gamma   90.00
#
_symmetry.space_group_name_H-M   'P 1'
#
loop_
_entity.id
_entity.type
_entity.pdbx_description
1 polymer ?
#
loop_
_entity_poly.entity_id
_entity_poly.type
_entity_poly.pdbx_seq_one_letter_code
_entity_poly.pdbx_strand_id
1 'polypeptide(L)'
;MSKRKENKNSINKAVRESLARLLESGGSFVQTDVIRGAVRENGKRIGANTLYSKNATTGEYVHADLLREIDEAISLKATKLGKKTKRAKLSDAVVEMARLKKENKKLIDQVVSQQDRIRVYETREGSEGHALMRQEDELYVFAKLVDKLTEGCIVDAGRLCTRYEEKHSDTDRHKDSYDVILRLLRQLKDSRLVGLDSTKIPLHVVESLKP
;
A
#
# COMPACT_ATOMS: atom_id res chain seq x y z
N MET A 1 -45.30 21.58 50.33
CA MET A 1 -44.69 21.48 48.98
C MET A 1 -43.75 20.29 48.94
N SER A 2 -43.74 19.50 47.86
CA SER A 2 -43.10 18.17 47.82
C SER A 2 -41.56 18.24 47.75
N LYS A 3 -40.87 17.45 48.61
CA LYS A 3 -39.40 17.30 48.71
C LYS A 3 -38.68 17.14 47.37
N ARG A 4 -39.36 16.62 46.32
CA ARG A 4 -38.79 16.48 44.97
C ARG A 4 -38.59 17.82 44.23
N LYS A 5 -39.48 18.80 44.39
CA LYS A 5 -39.35 20.13 43.74
C LYS A 5 -38.21 20.95 44.37
N GLU A 6 -38.08 20.87 45.69
CA GLU A 6 -37.02 21.54 46.47
C GLU A 6 -35.63 21.00 46.11
N ASN A 7 -35.53 19.69 45.88
CA ASN A 7 -34.29 19.03 45.44
C ASN A 7 -33.88 19.41 44.00
N LYS A 8 -34.85 19.64 43.09
CA LYS A 8 -34.56 20.08 41.72
C LYS A 8 -34.11 21.55 41.68
N ASN A 9 -34.75 22.41 42.47
CA ASN A 9 -34.38 23.82 42.57
C ASN A 9 -32.99 24.02 43.19
N SER A 10 -32.65 23.25 44.24
CA SER A 10 -31.30 23.32 44.84
C SER A 10 -30.19 22.84 43.90
N ILE A 11 -30.46 21.84 43.05
CA ILE A 11 -29.51 21.41 42.00
C ILE A 11 -29.28 22.53 40.98
N ASN A 12 -30.37 23.09 40.44
CA ASN A 12 -30.27 24.14 39.42
C ASN A 12 -29.55 25.38 39.96
N LYS A 13 -29.85 25.79 41.20
CA LYS A 13 -29.22 26.94 41.86
C LYS A 13 -27.71 26.74 42.01
N ALA A 14 -27.28 25.63 42.60
CA ALA A 14 -25.86 25.33 42.82
C ALA A 14 -25.04 25.25 41.52
N VAL A 15 -25.62 24.71 40.44
CA VAL A 15 -24.97 24.65 39.12
C VAL A 15 -24.86 26.04 38.50
N ARG A 16 -25.91 26.86 38.56
CA ARG A 16 -25.89 28.22 38.03
C ARG A 16 -24.93 29.13 38.79
N GLU A 17 -24.85 29.01 40.11
CA GLU A 17 -23.86 29.72 40.93
C GLU A 17 -22.43 29.33 40.57
N SER A 18 -22.18 28.02 40.37
CA SER A 18 -20.89 27.52 39.88
C SER A 18 -20.54 28.11 38.50
N LEU A 19 -21.52 28.12 37.59
CA LEU A 19 -21.36 28.66 36.25
C LEU A 19 -21.07 30.18 36.28
N ALA A 20 -21.78 30.95 37.11
CA ALA A 20 -21.57 32.39 37.27
C ALA A 20 -20.13 32.71 37.74
N ARG A 21 -19.64 31.99 38.76
CA ARG A 21 -18.24 32.13 39.22
C ARG A 21 -17.22 31.85 38.13
N LEU A 22 -17.47 30.82 37.31
CA LEU A 22 -16.59 30.46 36.19
C LEU A 22 -16.68 31.44 35.01
N LEU A 23 -17.80 32.14 34.86
CA LEU A 23 -17.93 33.24 33.91
C LEU A 23 -17.12 34.47 34.38
N GLU A 24 -17.17 34.80 35.67
CA GLU A 24 -16.43 35.90 36.28
C GLU A 24 -14.91 35.70 36.30
N SER A 25 -14.44 34.46 36.46
CA SER A 25 -12.99 34.15 36.58
C SER A 25 -12.16 34.38 35.31
N GLY A 26 -12.77 34.81 34.19
CA GLY A 26 -12.08 35.20 32.96
C GLY A 26 -11.45 34.06 32.13
N GLY A 27 -10.99 32.96 32.74
CA GLY A 27 -10.29 31.85 32.07
C GLY A 27 -11.21 30.81 31.40
N SER A 28 -10.76 30.11 30.35
CA SER A 28 -11.58 29.05 29.74
C SER A 28 -11.90 27.93 30.73
N PHE A 29 -13.13 27.42 30.71
CA PHE A 29 -13.57 26.31 31.56
C PHE A 29 -14.34 25.27 30.74
N VAL A 30 -14.48 24.08 31.29
CA VAL A 30 -15.22 22.96 30.71
C VAL A 30 -16.33 22.49 31.65
N GLN A 31 -17.25 21.63 31.16
CA GLN A 31 -18.37 21.11 31.94
C GLN A 31 -17.93 20.48 33.28
N THR A 32 -16.77 19.82 33.33
CA THR A 32 -16.23 19.22 34.55
C THR A 32 -15.90 20.25 35.63
N ASP A 33 -15.50 21.46 35.24
CA ASP A 33 -15.21 22.54 36.18
C ASP A 33 -16.49 23.06 36.83
N VAL A 34 -17.56 23.19 36.03
CA VAL A 34 -18.90 23.57 36.52
C VAL A 34 -19.41 22.56 37.54
N ILE A 35 -19.29 21.27 37.24
CA ILE A 35 -19.70 20.19 38.14
C ILE A 35 -18.87 20.20 39.43
N ARG A 36 -17.55 20.36 39.33
CA ARG A 36 -16.63 20.40 40.48
C ARG A 36 -16.96 21.55 41.44
N GLY A 37 -17.35 22.71 40.90
CA GLY A 37 -17.74 23.89 41.67
C GLY A 37 -19.19 23.89 42.15
N ALA A 38 -20.04 22.95 41.72
CA ALA A 38 -21.46 22.92 42.07
C ALA A 38 -21.68 22.31 43.46
N VAL A 39 -21.94 23.16 44.45
CA VAL A 39 -22.14 22.78 45.86
C VAL A 39 -23.49 23.30 46.32
N ARG A 40 -24.29 22.44 46.95
CA ARG A 40 -25.59 22.81 47.53
C ARG A 40 -25.40 23.63 48.81
N GLU A 41 -26.46 24.29 49.27
CA GLU A 41 -26.46 25.09 50.51
C GLU A 41 -26.04 24.28 51.76
N ASN A 42 -26.29 22.98 51.76
CA ASN A 42 -25.88 22.06 52.82
C ASN A 42 -24.41 21.55 52.69
N GLY A 43 -23.61 22.15 51.80
CA GLY A 43 -22.22 21.76 51.55
C GLY A 43 -22.03 20.50 50.69
N LYS A 44 -23.11 19.81 50.30
CA LYS A 44 -23.00 18.59 49.48
C LYS A 44 -22.74 18.93 48.01
N ARG A 45 -21.68 18.32 47.44
CA ARG A 45 -21.34 18.45 46.01
C ARG A 45 -22.37 17.75 45.12
N ILE A 46 -22.62 18.33 43.95
CA ILE A 46 -23.43 17.71 42.90
C ILE A 46 -22.54 16.78 42.09
N GLY A 47 -22.90 15.49 42.04
CA GLY A 47 -22.18 14.49 41.25
C GLY A 47 -22.56 14.56 39.77
N ALA A 48 -21.63 14.14 38.90
CA ALA A 48 -21.87 14.04 37.47
C ALA A 48 -23.09 13.15 37.16
N ASN A 49 -23.23 12.01 37.83
CA ASN A 49 -24.37 11.11 37.65
C ASN A 49 -25.72 11.76 37.98
N THR A 50 -25.74 12.74 38.89
CA THR A 50 -26.96 13.49 39.20
C THR A 50 -27.31 14.46 38.07
N LEU A 51 -26.32 15.20 37.55
CA LEU A 51 -26.52 16.16 36.48
C LEU A 51 -26.88 15.48 35.14
N TYR A 52 -26.20 14.38 34.82
CA TYR A 52 -26.43 13.58 33.62
C TYR A 52 -27.47 12.47 33.83
N SER A 53 -28.28 12.55 34.88
CA SER A 53 -29.34 11.58 35.10
C SER A 53 -30.33 11.61 33.93
N LYS A 54 -30.74 10.42 33.50
CA LYS A 54 -31.72 10.24 32.41
C LYS A 54 -33.05 9.79 32.97
N ASN A 55 -34.12 10.24 32.35
CA ASN A 55 -35.44 9.69 32.60
C ASN A 55 -35.50 8.28 32.01
N ALA A 56 -35.85 7.29 32.84
CA ALA A 56 -35.90 5.90 32.42
C ALA A 56 -36.94 5.64 31.31
N THR A 57 -37.98 6.46 31.22
CA THR A 57 -39.06 6.32 30.23
C THR A 57 -38.75 7.02 28.92
N THR A 58 -38.22 8.25 28.96
CA THR A 58 -37.96 9.04 27.74
C THR A 58 -36.53 8.94 27.23
N GLY A 59 -35.58 8.44 28.03
CA GLY A 59 -34.16 8.39 27.69
C GLY A 59 -33.45 9.75 27.69
N GLU A 60 -34.20 10.84 27.86
CA GLU A 60 -33.69 12.21 27.88
C GLU A 60 -33.08 12.58 29.22
N TYR A 61 -32.19 13.58 29.22
CA TYR A 61 -31.60 14.11 30.45
C TYR A 61 -32.65 14.83 31.30
N VAL A 62 -32.73 14.48 32.58
CA VAL A 62 -33.64 15.11 33.56
C VAL A 62 -33.36 16.62 33.70
N HIS A 63 -32.11 17.02 33.46
CA HIS A 63 -31.62 18.41 33.50
C HIS A 63 -31.16 18.91 32.11
N ALA A 64 -31.85 18.51 31.03
CA ALA A 64 -31.49 18.89 29.66
C ALA A 64 -31.30 20.41 29.46
N ASP A 65 -32.20 21.24 30.00
CA ASP A 65 -32.09 22.71 29.91
C ASP A 65 -30.81 23.24 30.58
N LEU A 66 -30.46 22.69 31.74
CA LEU A 66 -29.28 23.09 32.49
C LEU A 66 -27.99 22.71 31.75
N LEU A 67 -27.97 21.53 31.12
CA LEU A 67 -26.85 21.09 30.28
C LEU A 67 -26.69 22.00 29.05
N ARG A 68 -27.80 22.41 28.43
CA ARG A 68 -27.80 23.36 27.31
C ARG A 68 -27.27 24.73 27.74
N GLU A 69 -27.71 25.26 28.88
CA GLU A 69 -27.20 26.52 29.44
C GLU A 69 -25.67 26.48 29.63
N ILE A 70 -25.14 25.36 30.17
CA ILE A 70 -23.69 25.19 30.35
C ILE A 70 -22.96 25.14 29.00
N ASP A 71 -23.46 24.38 28.03
CA ASP A 71 -22.83 24.26 26.71
C ASP A 71 -22.84 25.58 25.92
N GLU A 72 -23.91 26.35 26.03
CA GLU A 72 -24.02 27.69 25.44
C GLU A 72 -23.01 28.65 26.09
N ALA A 73 -22.92 28.66 27.43
CA ALA A 73 -21.95 29.49 28.16
C ALA A 73 -20.50 29.15 27.80
N ILE A 74 -20.15 27.87 27.71
CA ILE A 74 -18.82 27.41 27.29
C ILE A 74 -18.53 27.83 25.85
N SER A 75 -19.50 27.66 24.95
CA SER A 75 -19.35 28.02 23.53
C SER A 75 -19.17 29.52 23.34
N LEU A 76 -19.96 30.33 24.05
CA LEU A 76 -19.88 31.78 24.00
C LEU A 76 -18.57 32.31 24.61
N LYS A 77 -18.04 31.64 25.64
CA LYS A 77 -16.70 31.97 26.16
C LYS A 77 -15.60 31.57 25.18
N ALA A 78 -15.71 30.40 24.54
CA ALA A 78 -14.75 29.96 23.53
C ALA A 78 -14.66 30.95 22.37
N THR A 79 -15.80 31.41 21.85
CA THR A 79 -15.83 32.42 20.78
C THR A 79 -15.25 33.77 21.22
N LYS A 80 -15.58 34.25 22.43
CA LYS A 80 -14.98 35.47 23.01
C LYS A 80 -13.45 35.39 23.14
N LEU A 81 -12.91 34.19 23.38
CA LEU A 81 -11.47 33.93 23.45
C LEU A 81 -10.84 33.62 22.07
N GLY A 82 -11.57 33.81 20.96
CA GLY A 82 -11.09 33.51 19.60
C GLY A 82 -10.90 32.01 19.31
N LYS A 83 -11.40 31.11 20.17
CA LYS A 83 -11.29 29.66 20.00
C LYS A 83 -12.49 29.12 19.22
N LYS A 84 -12.23 28.16 18.32
CA LYS A 84 -13.30 27.42 17.61
C LYS A 84 -14.17 26.63 18.58
N THR A 85 -15.49 26.73 18.40
CA THR A 85 -16.47 25.91 19.13
C THR A 85 -16.38 24.44 18.71
N LYS A 86 -16.95 23.53 19.52
CA LYS A 86 -17.03 22.10 19.18
C LYS A 86 -17.69 21.86 17.81
N ARG A 87 -18.75 22.61 17.49
CA ARG A 87 -19.45 22.52 16.20
C ARG A 87 -18.56 22.92 15.02
N ALA A 88 -17.81 24.03 15.17
CA ALA A 88 -16.88 24.46 14.13
C ALA A 88 -15.76 23.42 13.90
N LYS A 89 -15.18 22.88 14.97
CA LYS A 89 -14.16 21.81 14.87
C LYS A 89 -14.71 20.54 14.20
N LEU A 90 -15.95 20.17 14.51
CA LEU A 90 -16.59 19.01 13.88
C LEU A 90 -16.81 19.23 12.38
N SER A 91 -17.27 20.43 11.99
CA SER A 91 -17.42 20.80 10.58
C SER A 91 -16.09 20.69 9.82
N ASP A 92 -15.02 21.24 10.39
CA ASP A 92 -13.68 21.16 9.79
C ASP A 92 -13.23 19.69 9.62
N ALA A 93 -13.44 18.86 10.64
CA ALA A 93 -13.09 17.45 10.59
C ALA A 93 -13.88 16.68 9.52
N VAL A 94 -15.17 16.99 9.33
CA VAL A 94 -16.00 16.36 8.28
C VAL A 94 -15.50 16.72 6.88
N VAL A 95 -15.16 18.00 6.67
CA VAL A 95 -14.60 18.46 5.39
C VAL A 95 -13.27 17.77 5.10
N GLU A 96 -12.39 17.70 6.10
CA GLU A 96 -11.09 17.05 5.95
C GLU A 96 -11.21 15.54 5.69
N MET A 97 -12.14 14.87 6.38
CA MET A 97 -12.44 13.46 6.10
C MET A 97 -12.92 13.24 4.66
N ALA A 98 -13.77 14.14 4.13
CA ALA A 98 -14.22 14.05 2.75
C ALA A 98 -13.05 14.25 1.76
N ARG A 99 -12.16 15.21 2.04
CA ARG A 99 -10.94 15.46 1.25
C ARG A 99 -10.03 14.23 1.23
N LEU A 100 -9.72 13.67 2.39
CA LEU A 100 -8.87 12.49 2.54
C LEU A 100 -9.45 11.26 1.84
N LYS A 101 -10.78 11.04 1.91
CA LYS A 101 -11.43 9.95 1.17
C LYS A 101 -11.28 10.10 -0.34
N LYS A 102 -11.41 11.32 -0.86
CA LYS A 102 -11.23 11.61 -2.30
C LYS A 102 -9.79 11.37 -2.73
N GLU A 103 -8.83 11.80 -1.92
CA GLU A 103 -7.40 11.60 -2.18
C GLU A 103 -7.01 10.12 -2.15
N ASN A 104 -7.51 9.37 -1.16
CA ASN A 104 -7.28 7.93 -1.06
C ASN A 104 -7.83 7.19 -2.28
N LYS A 105 -9.06 7.51 -2.73
CA LYS A 105 -9.61 6.93 -3.97
C LYS A 105 -8.71 7.19 -5.18
N LYS A 106 -8.21 8.42 -5.34
CA LYS A 106 -7.29 8.77 -6.43
C LYS A 106 -5.99 7.95 -6.38
N LEU A 107 -5.43 7.75 -5.18
CA LEU A 107 -4.23 6.94 -5.00
C LEU A 107 -4.49 5.47 -5.32
N ILE A 108 -5.64 4.91 -4.91
CA ILE A 108 -6.04 3.55 -5.27
C ILE A 108 -6.12 3.42 -6.79
N ASP A 109 -6.80 4.34 -7.48
CA ASP A 109 -6.93 4.32 -8.94
C ASP A 109 -5.55 4.38 -9.62
N GLN A 110 -4.62 5.17 -9.09
CA GLN A 110 -3.24 5.25 -9.59
C GLN A 110 -2.47 3.93 -9.39
N VAL A 111 -2.58 3.30 -8.22
CA VAL A 111 -1.92 2.02 -7.94
C VAL A 111 -2.46 0.92 -8.85
N VAL A 112 -3.78 0.85 -9.04
CA VAL A 112 -4.40 -0.11 -9.97
C VAL A 112 -3.88 0.11 -11.39
N SER A 113 -3.87 1.35 -11.86
CA SER A 113 -3.33 1.66 -13.20
C SER A 113 -1.85 1.31 -13.35
N GLN A 114 -1.04 1.49 -12.29
CA GLN A 114 0.37 1.11 -12.31
C GLN A 114 0.54 -0.42 -12.33
N GLN A 115 -0.25 -1.16 -11.56
CA GLN A 115 -0.25 -2.62 -11.57
C GLN A 115 -0.62 -3.16 -12.95
N ASP A 116 -1.63 -2.58 -13.60
CA ASP A 116 -2.01 -2.98 -14.97
C ASP A 116 -0.88 -2.73 -15.97
N ARG A 117 -0.20 -1.57 -15.87
CA ARG A 117 0.97 -1.27 -16.70
C ARG A 117 2.10 -2.28 -16.48
N ILE A 118 2.45 -2.56 -15.21
CA ILE A 118 3.49 -3.52 -14.87
C ILE A 118 3.16 -4.89 -15.46
N ARG A 119 1.92 -5.36 -15.30
CA ARG A 119 1.48 -6.63 -15.88
C ARG A 119 1.68 -6.67 -17.41
N VAL A 120 1.31 -5.60 -18.10
CA VAL A 120 1.52 -5.49 -19.55
C VAL A 120 3.00 -5.52 -19.90
N TYR A 121 3.85 -4.81 -19.16
CA TYR A 121 5.30 -4.85 -19.35
C TYR A 121 5.89 -6.24 -19.11
N GLU A 122 5.51 -6.92 -18.03
CA GLU A 122 5.99 -8.28 -17.71
C GLU A 122 5.62 -9.28 -18.81
N THR A 123 4.39 -9.21 -19.34
CA THR A 123 3.99 -10.06 -20.47
C THR A 123 4.77 -9.76 -21.75
N ARG A 124 5.08 -8.48 -21.99
CA ARG A 124 5.80 -8.04 -23.18
C ARG A 124 7.28 -8.41 -23.11
N GLU A 125 7.95 -8.12 -22.00
CA GLU A 125 9.34 -8.50 -21.76
C GLU A 125 9.52 -10.02 -21.71
N GLY A 126 8.56 -10.77 -21.15
CA GLY A 126 8.59 -12.23 -21.23
C GLY A 126 8.59 -12.71 -22.67
N SER A 127 7.67 -12.21 -23.52
CA SER A 127 7.60 -12.61 -24.92
C SER A 127 8.80 -12.14 -25.77
N GLU A 128 9.23 -10.89 -25.64
CA GLU A 128 10.38 -10.34 -26.36
C GLU A 128 11.69 -10.98 -25.86
N GLY A 129 11.82 -11.22 -24.56
CA GLY A 129 12.95 -11.93 -23.95
C GLY A 129 13.04 -13.37 -24.44
N HIS A 130 11.94 -14.12 -24.48
CA HIS A 130 11.93 -15.48 -25.04
C HIS A 130 12.27 -15.50 -26.53
N ALA A 131 11.80 -14.52 -27.31
CA ALA A 131 12.14 -14.40 -28.72
C ALA A 131 13.63 -14.10 -28.95
N LEU A 132 14.20 -13.15 -28.21
CA LEU A 132 15.62 -12.83 -28.26
C LEU A 132 16.50 -14.01 -27.79
N MET A 133 16.08 -14.70 -26.74
CA MET A 133 16.77 -15.91 -26.28
C MET A 133 16.77 -16.99 -27.37
N ARG A 134 15.63 -17.27 -28.00
CA ARG A 134 15.57 -18.23 -29.11
C ARG A 134 16.47 -17.81 -30.28
N GLN A 135 16.48 -16.52 -30.63
CA GLN A 135 17.35 -16.01 -31.70
C GLN A 135 18.84 -16.15 -31.36
N GLU A 136 19.25 -15.89 -30.11
CA GLU A 136 20.62 -16.14 -29.65
C GLU A 136 21.00 -17.62 -29.81
N ASP A 137 20.10 -18.55 -29.49
CA ASP A 137 20.35 -20.00 -29.60
C ASP A 137 20.52 -20.42 -31.06
N GLU A 138 19.63 -19.96 -31.94
CA GLU A 138 19.69 -20.24 -33.38
C GLU A 138 20.96 -19.67 -34.01
N LEU A 139 21.36 -18.45 -33.63
CA LEU A 139 22.60 -17.83 -34.08
C LEU A 139 23.83 -18.60 -33.61
N TYR A 140 23.84 -19.08 -32.36
CA TYR A 140 24.92 -19.91 -31.86
C TYR A 140 25.02 -21.24 -32.62
N VAL A 141 23.90 -21.93 -32.82
CA VAL A 141 23.85 -23.18 -33.61
C VAL A 141 24.41 -22.94 -35.00
N PHE A 142 23.97 -21.88 -35.69
CA PHE A 142 24.45 -21.54 -37.03
C PHE A 142 25.95 -21.20 -37.04
N ALA A 143 26.39 -20.32 -36.13
CA ALA A 143 27.79 -19.92 -36.04
C ALA A 143 28.70 -21.13 -35.77
N LYS A 144 28.27 -22.06 -34.89
CA LYS A 144 29.06 -23.26 -34.57
C LYS A 144 29.10 -24.24 -35.74
N LEU A 145 28.01 -24.38 -36.50
CA LEU A 145 28.01 -25.17 -37.73
C LEU A 145 28.98 -24.56 -38.75
N VAL A 146 28.92 -23.25 -38.99
CA VAL A 146 29.83 -22.55 -39.91
C VAL A 146 31.28 -22.69 -39.46
N ASP A 147 31.57 -22.49 -38.18
CA ASP A 147 32.90 -22.66 -37.58
C ASP A 147 33.45 -24.07 -37.81
N LYS A 148 32.62 -25.10 -37.59
CA LYS A 148 33.00 -26.50 -37.85
C LYS A 148 33.19 -26.82 -39.33
N LEU A 149 32.34 -26.28 -40.21
CA LEU A 149 32.42 -26.50 -41.65
C LEU A 149 33.59 -25.77 -42.30
N THR A 150 34.02 -24.65 -41.73
CA THR A 150 35.10 -23.80 -42.25
C THR A 150 36.43 -23.98 -41.51
N GLU A 151 36.52 -24.96 -40.61
CA GLU A 151 37.70 -25.22 -39.78
C GLU A 151 38.20 -23.96 -39.03
N GLY A 152 37.28 -23.10 -38.60
CA GLY A 152 37.59 -21.85 -37.91
C GLY A 152 38.18 -20.73 -38.80
N CYS A 153 38.14 -20.87 -40.12
CA CYS A 153 38.61 -19.81 -41.04
C CYS A 153 37.78 -18.52 -40.91
N ILE A 154 36.51 -18.62 -40.51
CA ILE A 154 35.64 -17.46 -40.28
C ILE A 154 35.74 -17.04 -38.81
N VAL A 155 36.62 -16.07 -38.55
CA VAL A 155 36.90 -15.55 -37.19
C VAL A 155 35.65 -15.02 -36.48
N ASP A 156 34.72 -14.40 -37.22
CA ASP A 156 33.49 -13.85 -36.63
C ASP A 156 32.53 -14.95 -36.14
N ALA A 157 32.51 -16.11 -36.80
CA ALA A 157 31.75 -17.27 -36.33
C ALA A 157 32.34 -17.82 -35.03
N GLY A 158 33.66 -18.00 -34.97
CA GLY A 158 34.36 -18.40 -33.74
C GLY A 158 34.11 -17.43 -32.58
N ARG A 159 34.19 -16.12 -32.82
CA ARG A 159 33.89 -15.07 -31.81
C ARG A 159 32.46 -15.10 -31.30
N LEU A 160 31.48 -15.47 -32.15
CA LEU A 160 30.09 -15.63 -31.73
C LEU A 160 29.92 -16.87 -30.86
N CYS A 161 30.58 -17.98 -31.23
CA CYS A 161 30.58 -19.20 -30.42
C CYS A 161 31.18 -18.98 -29.03
N THR A 162 32.36 -18.36 -28.95
CA THR A 162 33.03 -18.11 -27.67
C THR A 162 32.17 -17.23 -26.75
N ARG A 163 31.57 -16.16 -27.28
CA ARG A 163 30.70 -15.28 -26.47
C ARG A 163 29.47 -16.00 -25.93
N TYR A 164 28.87 -16.89 -26.73
CA TYR A 164 27.73 -17.68 -26.28
C TYR A 164 28.14 -18.73 -25.24
N GLU A 165 29.26 -19.42 -25.48
CA GLU A 165 29.83 -20.42 -24.56
C GLU A 165 30.22 -19.80 -23.22
N GLU A 166 30.87 -18.63 -23.20
CA GLU A 166 31.18 -17.89 -21.96
C GLU A 166 29.93 -17.49 -21.18
N LYS A 167 28.84 -17.13 -21.88
CA LYS A 167 27.59 -16.69 -21.27
C LYS A 167 26.77 -17.86 -20.71
N HIS A 168 26.93 -19.06 -21.26
CA HIS A 168 26.01 -20.18 -21.05
C HIS A 168 26.68 -21.54 -20.72
N SER A 169 28.00 -21.57 -20.47
CA SER A 169 28.84 -22.79 -20.38
C SER A 169 28.30 -23.93 -19.53
N ASP A 170 27.51 -23.64 -18.50
CA ASP A 170 27.01 -24.63 -17.54
C ASP A 170 25.48 -24.67 -17.46
N THR A 171 24.81 -24.15 -18.49
CA THR A 171 23.34 -24.12 -18.56
C THR A 171 22.81 -25.28 -19.41
N ASP A 172 21.64 -25.82 -19.05
CA ASP A 172 20.98 -26.86 -19.87
C ASP A 172 20.67 -26.35 -21.28
N ARG A 173 20.44 -25.04 -21.42
CA ARG A 173 20.29 -24.35 -22.71
C ARG A 173 21.50 -24.53 -23.64
N HIS A 174 22.72 -24.49 -23.10
CA HIS A 174 23.92 -24.75 -23.89
C HIS A 174 24.00 -26.21 -24.34
N LYS A 175 23.66 -27.16 -23.46
CA LYS A 175 23.61 -28.60 -23.79
C LYS A 175 22.59 -28.89 -24.90
N ASP A 176 21.38 -28.38 -24.76
CA ASP A 176 20.31 -28.55 -25.75
C ASP A 176 20.72 -28.00 -27.13
N SER A 177 21.32 -26.80 -27.14
CA SER A 177 21.84 -26.19 -28.37
C SER A 177 22.96 -27.02 -29.00
N TYR A 178 23.85 -27.57 -28.17
CA TYR A 178 24.95 -28.41 -28.61
C TYR A 178 24.47 -29.75 -29.19
N ASP A 179 23.45 -30.37 -28.59
CA ASP A 179 22.82 -31.58 -29.13
C ASP A 179 22.18 -31.33 -30.51
N VAL A 180 21.55 -30.17 -30.70
CA VAL A 180 21.03 -29.75 -32.00
C VAL A 180 22.16 -29.63 -33.03
N ILE A 181 23.29 -29.01 -32.67
CA ILE A 181 24.48 -28.91 -33.53
C ILE A 181 24.96 -30.30 -33.96
N LEU A 182 25.13 -31.22 -33.01
CA LEU A 182 25.59 -32.59 -33.28
C LEU A 182 24.65 -33.36 -34.21
N ARG A 183 23.34 -33.16 -34.05
CA ARG A 183 22.33 -33.75 -34.93
C ARG A 183 22.42 -33.19 -36.36
N LEU A 184 22.56 -31.87 -36.49
CA LEU A 184 22.66 -31.20 -37.79
C LEU A 184 23.97 -31.55 -38.51
N LEU A 185 25.10 -31.63 -37.81
CA LEU A 185 26.38 -32.08 -38.39
C LEU A 185 26.29 -33.51 -38.93
N ARG A 186 25.59 -34.41 -38.22
CA ARG A 186 25.33 -35.77 -38.72
C ARG A 186 24.50 -35.75 -40.00
N GLN A 187 23.40 -34.99 -40.02
CA GLN A 187 22.56 -34.85 -41.21
C GLN A 187 23.31 -34.24 -42.41
N LEU A 188 24.21 -33.29 -42.17
CA LEU A 188 25.05 -32.70 -43.22
C LEU A 188 26.06 -33.73 -43.76
N LYS A 189 26.65 -34.55 -42.89
CA LYS A 189 27.58 -35.63 -43.29
C LYS A 189 26.89 -36.70 -44.14
N ASP A 190 25.65 -37.02 -43.83
CA ASP A 190 24.85 -38.00 -44.56
C ASP A 190 24.17 -37.40 -45.82
N SER A 191 24.31 -36.09 -46.03
CA SER A 191 23.75 -35.39 -47.18
C SER A 191 24.59 -35.59 -48.44
N ARG A 192 23.93 -35.93 -49.55
CA ARG A 192 24.56 -36.05 -50.88
C ARG A 192 24.90 -34.71 -51.54
N LEU A 193 24.47 -33.58 -50.95
CA LEU A 193 24.63 -32.23 -51.52
C LEU A 193 25.88 -31.50 -51.01
N VAL A 194 26.36 -31.84 -49.82
CA VAL A 194 27.54 -31.22 -49.19
C VAL A 194 28.54 -32.35 -48.96
N GLY A 195 29.50 -32.51 -49.87
CA GLY A 195 30.64 -33.39 -49.67
C GLY A 195 31.52 -32.83 -48.56
N LEU A 196 31.27 -33.20 -47.31
CA LEU A 196 32.29 -33.06 -46.27
C LEU A 196 33.36 -34.08 -46.60
N ASP A 197 34.48 -33.62 -47.15
CA ASP A 197 35.63 -34.46 -47.42
C ASP A 197 35.95 -35.28 -46.16
N SER A 198 35.69 -36.58 -46.25
CA SER A 198 35.73 -37.55 -45.16
C SER A 198 37.13 -37.75 -44.55
N THR A 199 38.11 -36.94 -44.97
CA THR A 199 39.49 -36.93 -44.53
C THR A 199 39.79 -35.96 -43.38
N LYS A 200 38.83 -35.12 -42.94
CA LYS A 200 39.11 -34.06 -41.95
C LYS A 200 38.11 -33.92 -40.80
N ILE A 201 37.56 -35.04 -40.32
CA ILE A 201 37.00 -35.07 -38.96
C ILE A 201 38.11 -35.58 -38.04
N PRO A 202 38.60 -34.81 -37.06
CA PRO A 202 39.58 -35.31 -36.11
C PRO A 202 39.04 -36.54 -35.39
N LEU A 203 39.76 -37.67 -35.47
CA LEU A 203 39.34 -38.95 -34.88
C LEU A 203 39.02 -38.86 -33.38
N HIS A 204 39.59 -37.88 -32.65
CA HIS A 204 39.36 -37.68 -31.22
C HIS A 204 37.92 -37.27 -30.86
N VAL A 205 37.11 -36.80 -31.81
CA VAL A 205 35.69 -36.47 -31.57
C VAL A 205 34.78 -37.70 -31.79
N VAL A 206 35.27 -38.72 -32.48
CA VAL A 206 34.51 -39.96 -32.75
C VAL A 206 34.75 -41.00 -31.63
N GLU A 207 35.90 -40.95 -30.96
CA GLU A 207 36.23 -41.89 -29.87
C GLU A 207 35.55 -41.59 -28.54
N SER A 208 35.10 -40.35 -28.31
CA SER A 208 34.30 -39.97 -27.12
C SER A 208 32.82 -40.40 -27.20
N LEU A 209 32.43 -41.12 -28.26
CA LEU A 209 31.06 -41.60 -28.50
C LEU A 209 30.95 -43.13 -28.64
N LYS A 210 31.95 -43.89 -28.22
CA LYS A 210 31.76 -45.34 -28.02
C LYS A 210 31.26 -45.59 -26.58
N PRO A 211 30.26 -46.47 -26.40
CA PRO A 211 29.71 -46.80 -25.08
C PRO A 211 30.75 -47.46 -24.16
#